data_AF-A0A1G2YWT2-F1
#
_entry.id   AF-A0A1G2YWT2-F1
#
_cell.length_a   1.000
_cell.length_b   1.000
_cell.length_c   1.000
_cell.angle_alpha   90.00
_cell.angle_beta   90.00
_cell.angle_gamma   90.00
#
_symmetry.space_group_name_H-M   'P 1'
#
loop_
_entity.id
_entity.type
_entity.pdbx_description
1 polymer ?
#
loop_
_entity_poly.entity_id
_entity_poly.type
_entity_poly.pdbx_seq_one_letter_code
_entity_poly.pdbx_strand_id
1 'polypeptide(L)'
;MWAIRVTLLALLGAFVGADSFLLRHRREYSRFAENTALNIALVVAHLVVTCALVTLPPAKGWNARPGWLQDGGVYIGFAATGATLVCAGIVVALLALRQRRAIGLQHAQAGLVTSNVYRYFRHPIYTGVLWVSLGLALLTRNPDGLMVFPLIFVAYLTLMLLEERHDMGVSFQGQYQAYRQTTRMLGPAWLWIAILGAIVLSAVSAWI
;
A
#
# COMPACT_ATOMS: atom_id res chain seq x y z
N MET A 1 -5.81 -16.50 -15.69
CA MET A 1 -5.72 -15.36 -14.75
C MET A 1 -4.46 -15.40 -13.90
N TRP A 2 -4.06 -16.55 -13.33
CA TRP A 2 -2.80 -16.64 -12.57
C TRP A 2 -1.54 -16.26 -13.35
N ALA A 3 -1.42 -16.67 -14.63
CA ALA A 3 -0.33 -16.21 -15.48
C ALA A 3 -0.21 -14.67 -15.51
N ILE A 4 -1.32 -13.96 -15.66
CA ILE A 4 -1.36 -12.49 -15.64
C ILE A 4 -0.96 -11.96 -14.26
N ARG A 5 -1.44 -12.54 -13.16
CA ARG A 5 -1.03 -12.12 -11.81
C ARG A 5 0.46 -12.32 -11.56
N VAL A 6 1.04 -13.42 -12.03
CA VAL A 6 2.48 -13.68 -11.92
C VAL A 6 3.26 -12.63 -12.71
N THR A 7 2.83 -12.30 -13.93
CA THR A 7 3.46 -11.22 -14.72
C THR A 7 3.35 -9.86 -14.01
N LEU A 8 2.18 -9.54 -13.45
CA LEU A 8 1.99 -8.29 -12.71
C LEU A 8 2.78 -8.25 -11.39
N LEU A 9 2.97 -9.39 -10.72
CA LEU A 9 3.84 -9.51 -9.54
C LEU A 9 5.31 -9.33 -9.91
N ALA A 10 5.75 -9.92 -11.02
CA ALA A 10 7.10 -9.68 -11.54
C ALA A 10 7.31 -8.20 -11.90
N LEU A 11 6.30 -7.57 -12.51
CA LEU A 11 6.32 -6.13 -12.81
C LEU A 11 6.35 -5.28 -11.54
N LEU A 12 5.57 -5.63 -10.51
CA LEU A 12 5.62 -4.98 -9.20
C LEU A 12 7.02 -5.08 -8.59
N GLY A 13 7.63 -6.27 -8.62
CA GLY A 13 9.00 -6.49 -8.18
C GLY A 13 10.03 -5.69 -8.99
N ALA A 14 9.85 -5.57 -10.30
CA ALA A 14 10.70 -4.76 -11.17
C ALA A 14 10.62 -3.27 -10.81
N PHE A 15 9.42 -2.74 -10.51
CA PHE A 15 9.27 -1.38 -9.99
C PHE A 15 9.99 -1.19 -8.65
N VAL A 16 9.83 -2.12 -7.69
CA VAL A 16 10.55 -2.05 -6.41
C VAL A 16 12.07 -2.06 -6.62
N GLY A 17 12.56 -2.87 -7.56
CA GLY A 17 13.95 -2.91 -7.96
C GLY A 17 14.44 -1.59 -8.57
N ALA A 18 13.64 -0.99 -9.46
CA ALA A 18 13.95 0.30 -10.08
C ALA A 18 13.99 1.43 -9.03
N ASP A 19 13.00 1.51 -8.14
CA ASP A 19 12.98 2.49 -7.05
C ASP A 19 14.17 2.30 -6.10
N SER A 20 14.49 1.05 -5.75
CA SER A 20 15.68 0.73 -4.97
C SER A 20 16.97 1.22 -5.64
N PHE A 21 17.09 1.02 -6.95
CA PHE A 21 18.25 1.43 -7.72
C PHE A 21 18.39 2.96 -7.76
N LEU A 22 17.28 3.65 -8.05
CA LEU A 22 17.21 5.12 -8.10
C LEU A 22 17.48 5.75 -6.73
N LEU A 23 16.95 5.18 -5.65
CA LEU A 23 17.22 5.66 -4.29
C LEU A 23 18.70 5.52 -3.91
N ARG A 24 19.35 4.42 -4.28
CA ARG A 24 20.78 4.20 -4.01
C ARG A 24 21.69 5.14 -4.81
N HIS A 25 21.33 5.42 -6.06
CA HIS A 25 22.12 6.26 -6.97
C HIS A 25 21.51 7.65 -7.16
N ARG A 26 20.75 8.14 -6.18
CA ARG A 26 19.93 9.35 -6.33
C ARG A 26 20.74 10.60 -6.70
N ARG A 27 21.99 10.70 -6.24
CA ARG A 27 22.88 11.82 -6.59
C ARG A 27 23.15 11.89 -8.10
N GLU A 28 23.35 10.74 -8.73
CA GLU A 28 23.63 10.60 -10.16
C GLU A 28 22.35 10.79 -11.00
N TYR A 29 21.21 10.25 -10.53
CA TYR A 29 19.93 10.28 -11.24
C TYR A 29 18.95 11.32 -10.71
N SER A 30 19.44 12.39 -10.09
CA SER A 30 18.62 13.45 -9.49
C SER A 30 17.64 14.09 -10.48
N ARG A 31 18.06 14.28 -11.73
CA ARG A 31 17.19 14.80 -12.80
C ARG A 31 15.96 13.92 -13.05
N PHE A 32 16.10 12.60 -12.95
CA PHE A 32 14.99 11.66 -13.12
C PHE A 32 14.12 11.60 -11.86
N ALA A 33 14.76 11.53 -10.69
CA ALA A 33 14.08 11.49 -9.41
C ALA A 33 13.24 12.74 -9.12
N GLU A 34 13.67 13.91 -9.58
CA GLU A 34 12.95 15.18 -9.38
C GLU A 34 11.93 15.49 -10.47
N ASN A 35 11.88 14.72 -11.57
CA ASN A 35 10.94 14.97 -12.67
C ASN A 35 9.50 14.62 -12.28
N THR A 36 8.63 15.63 -12.18
CA THR A 36 7.23 15.45 -11.77
C THR A 36 6.43 14.55 -12.71
N ALA A 37 6.58 14.71 -14.03
CA ALA A 37 5.81 13.94 -15.00
C ALA A 37 6.18 12.44 -14.93
N LEU A 38 7.48 12.14 -14.83
CA LEU A 38 7.96 10.76 -14.66
C LEU A 38 7.49 10.16 -13.34
N ASN A 39 7.58 10.88 -12.23
CA ASN A 39 7.10 10.39 -10.93
C ASN A 39 5.60 10.12 -10.95
N ILE A 40 4.78 11.01 -11.53
CA ILE A 40 3.34 10.79 -11.67
C ILE A 40 3.08 9.55 -12.52
N ALA A 41 3.74 9.43 -13.67
CA ALA A 41 3.55 8.28 -14.56
C ALA A 41 3.92 6.96 -13.86
N LEU A 42 5.04 6.92 -13.15
CA LEU A 42 5.48 5.74 -12.41
C LEU A 42 4.54 5.40 -11.27
N VAL A 43 4.13 6.38 -10.46
CA VAL A 43 3.17 6.17 -9.36
C VAL A 43 1.83 5.66 -9.90
N VAL A 44 1.31 6.27 -10.95
CA VAL A 44 0.04 5.83 -11.58
C VAL A 44 0.18 4.41 -12.13
N ALA A 45 1.28 4.10 -12.82
CA ALA A 45 1.52 2.74 -13.32
C ALA A 45 1.59 1.72 -12.17
N HIS A 46 2.29 2.07 -11.09
CA HIS A 46 2.42 1.23 -9.90
C HIS A 46 1.06 0.99 -9.22
N LEU A 47 0.23 2.04 -9.10
CA LEU A 47 -1.13 1.96 -8.58
C LEU A 47 -2.03 1.08 -9.47
N VAL A 48 -1.95 1.25 -10.79
CA VAL A 48 -2.72 0.42 -11.75
C VAL A 48 -2.33 -1.05 -11.60
N VAL A 49 -1.04 -1.37 -11.55
CA VAL A 49 -0.56 -2.75 -11.35
C VAL A 49 -1.04 -3.31 -10.01
N THR A 50 -0.92 -2.53 -8.93
CA THR A 50 -1.35 -2.95 -7.59
C THR A 50 -2.86 -3.22 -7.54
N CYS A 51 -3.67 -2.30 -8.06
CA CYS A 51 -5.12 -2.45 -8.13
C CYS A 51 -5.54 -3.61 -9.04
N ALA A 52 -4.84 -3.82 -10.18
CA ALA A 52 -5.12 -4.93 -11.09
C ALA A 52 -4.83 -6.27 -10.42
N LEU A 53 -3.73 -6.41 -9.66
CA LEU A 53 -3.39 -7.65 -8.95
C LEU A 53 -4.54 -8.15 -8.05
N VAL A 54 -5.22 -7.22 -7.37
CA VAL A 54 -6.29 -7.55 -6.43
C VAL A 54 -7.69 -7.60 -7.06
N THR A 55 -7.95 -6.90 -8.17
CA THR A 55 -9.28 -6.83 -8.80
C THR A 55 -9.47 -7.75 -10.00
N LEU A 56 -8.39 -8.30 -10.59
CA LEU A 56 -8.49 -9.27 -11.68
C LEU A 56 -9.44 -10.41 -11.30
N PRO A 57 -10.34 -10.86 -12.18
CA PRO A 57 -11.25 -11.97 -11.88
C PRO A 57 -10.52 -13.21 -11.35
N PRO A 58 -11.11 -13.93 -10.39
CA PRO A 58 -10.50 -15.15 -9.87
C PRO A 58 -10.22 -16.13 -11.01
N ALA A 59 -9.11 -16.85 -10.91
CA ALA A 59 -8.77 -17.86 -11.88
C ALA A 59 -9.82 -18.98 -11.86
N LYS A 60 -10.19 -19.47 -13.05
CA LYS A 60 -11.05 -20.66 -13.18
C LYS A 60 -10.37 -21.83 -12.48
N GLY A 61 -11.07 -22.55 -11.60
CA GLY A 61 -10.54 -23.69 -10.83
C GLY A 61 -10.99 -23.68 -9.36
N TRP A 62 -10.17 -24.29 -8.48
CA TRP A 62 -10.44 -24.49 -7.04
C TRP A 62 -10.78 -23.19 -6.27
N ASN A 63 -10.30 -22.03 -6.72
CA ASN A 63 -10.56 -20.72 -6.11
C ASN A 63 -11.80 -20.00 -6.69
N ALA A 64 -12.63 -20.67 -7.48
CA ALA A 64 -13.92 -20.11 -7.89
C ALA A 64 -14.76 -19.85 -6.62
N ARG A 65 -14.99 -18.55 -6.32
CA ARG A 65 -15.70 -17.99 -5.14
C ARG A 65 -16.33 -19.06 -4.22
N PRO A 66 -15.64 -19.44 -3.12
CA PRO A 66 -16.11 -20.46 -2.19
C PRO A 66 -17.55 -20.18 -1.72
N GLY A 67 -18.31 -21.22 -1.41
CA GLY A 67 -19.72 -21.09 -0.99
C GLY A 67 -19.92 -20.13 0.19
N TRP A 68 -19.04 -20.16 1.18
CA TRP A 68 -19.08 -19.25 2.33
C TRP A 68 -18.90 -17.77 1.93
N LEU A 69 -18.21 -17.48 0.82
CA LEU A 69 -18.03 -16.13 0.29
C LEU A 69 -19.31 -15.58 -0.38
N GLN A 70 -20.27 -16.45 -0.64
CA GLN A 70 -21.57 -16.13 -1.23
C GLN A 70 -22.62 -15.83 -0.16
N ASP A 71 -22.33 -16.12 1.11
CA ASP A 71 -23.19 -15.79 2.25
C ASP A 71 -23.46 -14.27 2.33
N GLY A 72 -24.68 -13.92 2.71
CA GLY A 72 -25.14 -12.54 2.79
C GLY A 72 -24.45 -11.74 3.89
N GLY A 73 -24.21 -12.36 5.05
CA GLY A 73 -23.49 -11.76 6.18
C GLY A 73 -22.04 -11.48 5.84
N VAL A 74 -21.35 -12.45 5.25
CA VAL A 74 -19.98 -12.29 4.74
C VAL A 74 -19.93 -11.18 3.70
N TYR A 75 -20.88 -11.14 2.76
CA TYR A 75 -20.96 -10.10 1.74
C TYR A 75 -21.06 -8.70 2.36
N ILE A 76 -22.00 -8.48 3.30
CA ILE A 76 -22.21 -7.19 3.94
C ILE A 76 -20.97 -6.78 4.74
N GLY A 77 -20.40 -7.70 5.52
CA GLY A 77 -19.21 -7.44 6.34
C GLY A 77 -17.97 -7.09 5.51
N PHE A 78 -17.73 -7.83 4.43
CA PHE A 78 -16.63 -7.54 3.50
C PHE A 78 -16.86 -6.25 2.72
N ALA A 79 -18.09 -5.97 2.29
CA ALA A 79 -18.42 -4.73 1.59
C ALA A 79 -18.24 -3.50 2.49
N ALA A 80 -18.74 -3.55 3.73
CA ALA A 80 -18.60 -2.47 4.70
C ALA A 80 -17.13 -2.22 5.08
N THR A 81 -16.39 -3.28 5.41
CA THR A 81 -14.97 -3.20 5.75
C THR A 81 -14.15 -2.71 4.55
N GLY A 82 -14.42 -3.27 3.37
CA GLY A 82 -13.70 -2.93 2.15
C GLY A 82 -13.93 -1.48 1.70
N ALA A 83 -15.17 -1.01 1.72
CA ALA A 83 -15.51 0.39 1.42
C ALA A 83 -14.83 1.34 2.42
N THR A 84 -14.87 1.01 3.71
CA THR A 84 -14.23 1.81 4.76
C THR A 84 -12.73 1.93 4.51
N LEU A 85 -12.05 0.82 4.20
CA LEU A 85 -10.61 0.80 3.91
C LEU A 85 -10.26 1.61 2.66
N VAL A 86 -11.05 1.48 1.58
CA VAL A 86 -10.83 2.26 0.35
C VAL A 86 -10.97 3.75 0.62
N CYS A 87 -12.06 4.17 1.26
CA CYS A 87 -12.29 5.59 1.57
C CYS A 87 -11.22 6.14 2.51
N ALA A 88 -10.92 5.43 3.61
CA ALA A 88 -9.89 5.85 4.55
C ALA A 88 -8.50 5.89 3.89
N GLY A 89 -8.17 4.91 3.05
CA GLY A 89 -6.89 4.83 2.36
C GLY A 89 -6.69 5.99 1.38
N ILE A 90 -7.72 6.33 0.60
CA ILE A 90 -7.71 7.50 -0.29
C ILE A 90 -7.53 8.78 0.52
N VAL A 91 -8.32 8.97 1.59
CA VAL A 91 -8.24 10.19 2.42
C VAL A 91 -6.85 10.34 3.04
N VAL A 92 -6.30 9.28 3.64
CA VAL A 92 -4.95 9.30 4.24
C VAL A 92 -3.89 9.62 3.19
N ALA A 93 -3.95 8.99 2.01
CA ALA A 93 -3.00 9.24 0.94
C ALA A 93 -3.07 10.69 0.42
N LEU A 94 -4.28 11.24 0.23
CA LEU A 94 -4.47 12.62 -0.23
C LEU A 94 -4.01 13.65 0.81
N LEU A 95 -4.32 13.43 2.09
CA LEU A 95 -3.85 14.30 3.18
C LEU A 95 -2.32 14.28 3.27
N ALA A 96 -1.72 13.11 3.14
CA ALA A 96 -0.27 12.96 3.14
C ALA A 96 0.39 13.64 1.93
N LEU A 97 -0.14 13.45 0.72
CA LEU A 97 0.34 14.12 -0.49
C LEU A 97 0.26 15.64 -0.36
N ARG A 98 -0.86 16.17 0.17
CA ARG A 98 -1.05 17.60 0.40
C ARG A 98 -0.03 18.17 1.40
N GLN A 99 0.34 17.41 2.43
CA GLN A 99 1.32 17.81 3.43
C GLN A 99 2.75 17.71 2.92
N ARG A 100 3.10 16.61 2.24
CA ARG A 100 4.44 16.35 1.70
C ARG A 100 4.79 17.29 0.55
N ARG A 101 3.80 17.70 -0.25
CA ARG A 101 3.96 18.53 -1.47
C ARG A 101 5.00 17.98 -2.46
N ALA A 102 5.15 16.66 -2.49
CA ALA A 102 6.08 15.95 -3.37
C ALA A 102 5.51 14.59 -3.74
N ILE A 103 5.72 14.14 -4.97
CA ILE A 103 5.17 12.89 -5.52
C ILE A 103 6.31 11.93 -5.84
N GLY A 104 6.11 10.65 -5.53
CA GLY A 104 7.12 9.61 -5.80
C GLY A 104 8.45 9.93 -5.10
N LEU A 105 9.53 9.78 -5.86
CA LEU A 105 10.91 9.96 -5.41
C LEU A 105 11.36 11.42 -5.28
N GLN A 106 10.45 12.40 -5.41
CA GLN A 106 10.78 13.81 -5.19
C GLN A 106 11.09 14.10 -3.72
N HIS A 107 12.03 15.01 -3.47
CA HIS A 107 12.21 15.53 -2.12
C HIS A 107 11.05 16.44 -1.70
N ALA A 108 10.64 16.32 -0.45
CA ALA A 108 9.79 17.32 0.16
C ALA A 108 10.60 18.61 0.35
N GLN A 109 10.18 19.71 -0.31
CA GLN A 109 10.85 21.00 -0.20
C GLN A 109 10.88 21.54 1.24
N ALA A 110 9.90 21.15 2.06
CA ALA A 110 9.79 21.56 3.47
C ALA A 110 10.65 20.72 4.43
N GLY A 111 11.49 19.81 3.93
CA GLY A 111 12.28 18.89 4.75
C GLY A 111 11.45 17.74 5.33
N LEU A 112 11.87 17.19 6.47
CA LEU A 112 11.23 16.04 7.10
C LEU A 112 9.87 16.41 7.71
N VAL A 113 8.78 15.93 7.11
CA VAL A 113 7.42 16.16 7.60
C VAL A 113 7.06 15.13 8.68
N THR A 114 6.76 15.60 9.89
CA THR A 114 6.46 14.74 11.06
C THR A 114 5.12 15.07 11.74
N SER A 115 4.37 16.04 11.23
CA SER A 115 3.13 16.54 11.83
C SER A 115 1.88 15.90 11.21
N ASN A 116 0.73 16.09 11.87
CA ASN A 116 -0.59 15.64 11.40
C ASN A 116 -0.64 14.13 11.08
N VAL A 117 -0.90 13.74 9.83
CA VAL A 117 -1.01 12.32 9.44
C VAL A 117 0.34 11.62 9.62
N TYR A 118 1.44 12.35 9.37
CA TYR A 118 2.79 11.86 9.61
C TYR A 118 3.10 11.65 11.11
N ARG A 119 2.34 12.24 12.05
CA ARG A 119 2.49 11.92 13.48
C ARG A 119 2.09 10.48 13.80
N TYR A 120 1.17 9.92 13.03
CA TYR A 120 0.62 8.58 13.27
C TYR A 120 1.33 7.52 12.42
N PHE A 121 1.64 7.85 11.16
CA PHE A 121 2.24 6.94 10.19
C PHE A 121 3.53 7.55 9.64
N ARG A 122 4.64 6.82 9.61
CA ARG A 122 5.82 7.31 8.87
C ARG A 122 5.62 7.29 7.36
N HIS A 123 4.81 6.34 6.89
CA HIS A 123 4.54 6.11 5.47
C HIS A 123 3.04 6.13 5.16
N PRO A 124 2.35 7.27 5.35
CA PRO A 124 0.89 7.33 5.21
C PRO A 124 0.40 7.11 3.77
N ILE A 125 1.16 7.58 2.75
CA ILE A 125 0.79 7.36 1.34
C ILE A 125 0.76 5.86 1.04
N TYR A 126 1.84 5.15 1.33
CA TYR A 126 1.92 3.71 1.12
C TYR A 126 0.93 2.93 2.00
N THR A 127 0.68 3.38 3.24
CA THR A 127 -0.37 2.80 4.09
C THR A 127 -1.75 2.93 3.44
N GLY A 128 -2.05 4.10 2.85
CA GLY A 128 -3.28 4.33 2.11
C GLY A 128 -3.42 3.41 0.91
N VAL A 129 -2.35 3.18 0.16
CA VAL A 129 -2.35 2.24 -0.97
C VAL A 129 -2.60 0.80 -0.51
N LEU A 130 -2.01 0.37 0.60
CA LEU A 130 -2.26 -0.94 1.19
C LEU A 130 -3.74 -1.10 1.62
N TRP A 131 -4.33 -0.08 2.23
CA TRP A 131 -5.76 -0.11 2.60
C TRP A 131 -6.67 -0.15 1.39
N VAL A 132 -6.40 0.66 0.35
CA VAL A 132 -7.16 0.61 -0.90
C VAL A 132 -7.06 -0.78 -1.54
N SER A 133 -5.86 -1.36 -1.59
CA SER A 133 -5.63 -2.67 -2.19
C SER A 133 -6.37 -3.79 -1.43
N LEU A 134 -6.28 -3.80 -0.10
CA LEU A 134 -7.01 -4.75 0.74
C LEU A 134 -8.52 -4.55 0.62
N GLY A 135 -8.98 -3.30 0.65
CA GLY A 135 -10.39 -2.96 0.56
C GLY A 135 -11.00 -3.35 -0.79
N LEU A 136 -10.27 -3.17 -1.90
CA LEU A 136 -10.69 -3.64 -3.22
C LEU A 136 -10.76 -5.17 -3.29
N ALA A 137 -9.81 -5.88 -2.68
CA ALA A 137 -9.86 -7.34 -2.62
C ALA A 137 -11.11 -7.85 -1.86
N LEU A 138 -11.50 -7.17 -0.78
CA LEU A 138 -12.70 -7.46 0.00
C LEU A 138 -13.99 -7.13 -0.77
N LEU A 139 -14.09 -5.92 -1.35
CA LEU A 139 -15.24 -5.46 -2.12
C LEU A 139 -15.54 -6.37 -3.32
N THR A 140 -14.49 -6.81 -4.02
CA THR A 140 -14.62 -7.71 -5.16
C THR A 140 -14.86 -9.17 -4.75
N ARG A 141 -14.78 -9.47 -3.44
CA ARG A 141 -14.80 -10.81 -2.85
C ARG A 141 -13.90 -11.75 -3.63
N ASN A 142 -12.67 -11.30 -3.85
CA ASN A 142 -11.72 -11.97 -4.72
C ASN A 142 -10.72 -12.79 -3.91
N PRO A 143 -10.89 -14.12 -3.81
CA PRO A 143 -10.00 -14.96 -3.01
C PRO A 143 -8.56 -14.90 -3.51
N ASP A 144 -8.35 -14.85 -4.84
CA ASP A 144 -7.01 -14.70 -5.41
C ASP A 144 -6.39 -13.33 -5.06
N GLY A 145 -7.21 -12.27 -5.04
CA GLY A 145 -6.76 -10.93 -4.65
C GLY A 145 -6.33 -10.87 -3.19
N LEU A 146 -7.11 -11.49 -2.28
CA LEU A 146 -6.75 -11.63 -0.87
C LEU A 146 -5.50 -12.50 -0.69
N MET A 147 -5.34 -13.56 -1.48
CA MET A 147 -4.16 -14.43 -1.46
C MET A 147 -2.89 -13.73 -1.91
N VAL A 148 -2.98 -12.81 -2.87
CA VAL A 148 -1.83 -12.04 -3.38
C VAL A 148 -1.49 -10.83 -2.50
N PHE A 149 -2.45 -10.31 -1.72
CA PHE A 149 -2.26 -9.14 -0.87
C PHE A 149 -1.00 -9.19 0.04
N PRO A 150 -0.64 -10.30 0.71
CA PRO A 150 0.60 -10.39 1.48
C PRO A 150 1.87 -10.08 0.67
N LEU A 151 1.92 -10.46 -0.61
CA LEU A 151 3.06 -10.15 -1.48
C LEU A 151 3.12 -8.65 -1.81
N ILE A 152 1.96 -8.03 -2.03
CA ILE A 152 1.84 -6.57 -2.19
C ILE A 152 2.31 -5.88 -0.90
N PHE A 153 1.86 -6.37 0.26
CA PHE A 153 2.26 -5.84 1.56
C PHE A 153 3.79 -5.87 1.75
N VAL A 154 4.42 -7.00 1.43
CA VAL A 154 5.89 -7.14 1.50
C VAL A 154 6.61 -6.21 0.51
N ALA A 155 6.09 -6.05 -0.72
CA ALA A 155 6.66 -5.12 -1.70
C ALA A 155 6.66 -3.67 -1.18
N TYR A 156 5.53 -3.18 -0.67
CA TYR A 156 5.45 -1.84 -0.10
C TYR A 156 6.26 -1.70 1.20
N LEU A 157 6.31 -2.74 2.03
CA LEU A 157 7.18 -2.76 3.21
C LEU A 157 8.65 -2.59 2.82
N THR A 158 9.07 -3.25 1.75
CA THR A 158 10.42 -3.15 1.20
C THR A 158 10.70 -1.74 0.69
N LEU A 159 9.77 -1.13 -0.05
CA LEU A 159 9.89 0.27 -0.50
C LEU A 159 10.07 1.24 0.67
N MET A 160 9.23 1.12 1.71
CA MET A 160 9.34 1.96 2.91
C MET A 160 10.70 1.82 3.57
N LEU A 161 11.18 0.59 3.78
CA LEU A 161 12.48 0.33 4.39
C LEU A 161 13.63 0.87 3.55
N LEU A 162 13.52 0.81 2.22
CA LEU A 162 14.51 1.37 1.31
C LEU A 162 14.54 2.89 1.36
N GLU A 163 13.38 3.55 1.38
CA GLU A 163 13.28 5.01 1.52
C GLU A 163 13.80 5.48 2.88
N GLU A 164 13.47 4.78 3.97
CA GLU A 164 14.01 5.07 5.30
C GLU A 164 15.54 4.93 5.33
N ARG A 165 16.11 3.93 4.63
CA ARG A 165 17.55 3.63 4.66
C ARG A 165 18.39 4.52 3.76
N HIS A 166 17.93 4.81 2.54
CA HIS A 166 18.74 5.47 1.51
C HIS A 166 18.34 6.91 1.25
N ASP A 167 17.17 7.33 1.72
CA ASP A 167 16.73 8.72 1.64
C ASP A 167 16.62 9.34 3.03
N MET A 168 15.52 9.09 3.75
CA MET A 168 15.21 9.86 4.96
C MET A 168 16.29 9.74 6.04
N GLY A 169 16.83 8.53 6.23
CA GLY A 169 17.89 8.27 7.20
C GLY A 169 19.23 8.92 6.84
N VAL A 170 19.50 9.14 5.56
CA VAL A 170 20.72 9.80 5.07
C VAL A 170 20.55 11.32 5.08
N SER A 171 19.41 11.81 4.59
CA SER A 171 19.12 13.23 4.40
C SER A 171 18.83 13.97 5.71
N PHE A 172 18.18 13.30 6.68
CA PHE A 172 17.71 13.94 7.92
C PHE A 172 18.34 13.37 9.21
N GLN A 173 19.13 12.30 9.11
CA GLN A 173 19.99 11.76 10.16
C GLN A 173 19.32 11.71 11.55
N GLY A 174 19.80 12.49 12.52
CA GLY A 174 19.30 12.51 13.90
C GLY A 174 17.83 12.92 14.03
N GLN A 175 17.33 13.80 13.16
CA GLN A 175 15.91 14.19 13.16
C GLN A 175 15.02 12.99 12.80
N TYR A 176 15.45 12.21 11.81
CA TYR A 176 14.73 10.99 11.42
C TYR A 176 14.77 9.93 12.53
N GLN A 177 15.88 9.77 13.23
CA GLN A 177 15.96 8.81 14.36
C GLN A 177 15.01 9.18 15.49
N ALA A 178 14.94 10.46 15.87
CA ALA A 178 13.99 10.92 16.89
C ALA A 178 12.53 10.65 16.46
N TYR A 179 12.20 10.97 15.21
CA TYR A 179 10.87 10.69 14.65
C TYR A 179 10.53 9.19 14.61
N ARG A 180 11.52 8.34 14.28
CA ARG A 180 11.37 6.88 14.22
C ARG A 180 11.01 6.27 15.58
N GLN A 181 11.46 6.88 16.68
CA GLN A 181 11.19 6.42 18.05
C GLN A 181 9.73 6.67 18.47
N THR A 182 9.13 7.77 18.01
CA THR A 182 7.78 8.16 18.42
C THR A 182 6.69 7.65 17.49
N THR A 183 7.03 7.40 16.22
CA THR A 183 6.05 7.14 15.17
C THR A 183 6.29 5.80 14.50
N ARG A 184 5.24 4.99 14.36
CA ARG A 184 5.32 3.67 13.70
C ARG A 184 5.24 3.79 12.18
N MET A 185 5.84 2.83 11.48
CA MET A 185 5.91 2.81 10.02
C MET A 185 4.53 2.86 9.35
N LEU A 186 3.65 1.95 9.77
CA LEU A 186 2.29 1.74 9.23
C LEU A 186 1.19 2.16 10.22
N GLY A 187 1.51 2.98 11.21
CA GLY A 187 0.56 3.38 12.23
C GLY A 187 0.48 2.45 13.45
N PRO A 188 -0.52 2.66 14.32
CA PRO A 188 -0.70 1.88 15.54
C PRO A 188 -1.01 0.40 15.26
N ALA A 189 -0.48 -0.53 16.05
CA ALA A 189 -0.73 -1.96 15.84
C ALA A 189 -2.20 -2.35 16.08
N TRP A 190 -2.86 -1.69 17.04
CA TRP A 190 -4.27 -1.96 17.34
C TRP A 190 -5.18 -1.71 16.14
N LEU A 191 -4.81 -0.79 15.24
CA LEU A 191 -5.58 -0.50 14.03
C LEU A 191 -5.56 -1.68 13.07
N TRP A 192 -4.39 -2.28 12.83
CA TRP A 192 -4.25 -3.47 12.00
C TRP A 192 -4.93 -4.70 12.62
N ILE A 193 -4.85 -4.84 13.95
CA ILE A 193 -5.55 -5.90 14.68
C ILE A 193 -7.07 -5.74 14.52
N ALA A 194 -7.59 -4.52 14.63
CA ALA A 194 -9.01 -4.24 14.44
C ALA A 194 -9.48 -4.54 13.00
N ILE A 195 -8.68 -4.17 11.99
CA ILE A 195 -8.98 -4.49 10.58
C ILE A 195 -9.03 -6.01 10.36
N LEU A 196 -8.02 -6.74 10.85
CA LEU A 196 -7.99 -8.20 10.74
C LEU A 196 -9.16 -8.83 11.50
N GLY A 197 -9.47 -8.33 12.70
CA GLY A 197 -10.61 -8.77 13.49
C GLY A 197 -11.94 -8.58 12.76
N ALA A 198 -12.16 -7.43 12.11
CA ALA A 198 -13.37 -7.18 11.33
C ALA A 198 -13.51 -8.14 10.13
N ILE A 199 -12.40 -8.41 9.43
CA ILE A 199 -12.38 -9.36 8.30
C ILE A 199 -12.67 -10.77 8.79
N VAL A 200 -12.01 -11.22 9.86
CA VAL A 200 -12.21 -12.57 10.43
C VAL A 200 -13.62 -12.74 10.96
N LEU A 201 -14.14 -11.77 11.72
CA LEU A 201 -15.51 -11.80 12.23
C LEU A 201 -16.53 -11.89 11.09
N SER A 202 -16.33 -11.10 10.03
CA SER A 202 -17.17 -11.16 8.83
C SER A 202 -17.08 -12.54 8.17
N ALA A 203 -15.88 -13.12 8.03
CA ALA A 203 -15.70 -14.43 7.41
C ALA A 203 -16.31 -15.58 8.22
N VAL A 204 -16.28 -15.49 9.57
CA VAL A 204 -16.85 -16.50 10.46
C VAL A 204 -18.38 -16.43 10.51
N SER A 205 -19.00 -15.28 10.17
CA SER A 205 -20.45 -15.13 10.17
C SER A 205 -21.21 -16.11 9.27
N ALA A 206 -20.57 -16.69 8.25
CA ALA A 206 -21.15 -17.75 7.42
C ALA A 206 -21.29 -19.11 8.13
N TRP A 207 -20.73 -19.25 9.33
CA TRP A 207 -20.65 -20.52 10.08
C TRP A 207 -21.35 -20.45 11.44
N ILE A 208 -22.00 -19.33 11.74
CA ILE A 208 -22.80 -19.07 12.95
C ILE A 208 -24.26 -19.08 12.53
#